data_AF-A0A922LVD9-F1
#
_entry.id   AF-A0A922LVD9-F1
#
_cell.length_a   1.000
_cell.length_b   1.000
_cell.length_c   1.000
_cell.angle_alpha   90.00
_cell.angle_beta   90.00
_cell.angle_gamma   90.00
#
_symmetry.space_group_name_H-M   'P 1'
#
loop_
_entity.id
_entity.type
_entity.pdbx_description
1 polymer ?
#
loop_
_entity_poly.entity_id
_entity_poly.type
_entity_poly.pdbx_seq_one_letter_code
_entity_poly.pdbx_strand_id
1 'polypeptide(L)'
;MCDSIFPHSCKFYFNAEQSRVKWKESIKSILVVHKFCDLNVIESLKSFVHYMLKKWDLTIYLESITLDELKSDDLFYPVIQQYVNLGNDEFKQVTTEHNVSRLCENAAESSSKINEKSSIRIFDHTVRNKIDLIVCLGGDGTLLQIGSMFQGITPPVIAFRLGTLGFLTPFPFKMFRTQMKSVLEGSSYCVLRTRLCCQVIRSNVMNHISNNNPDIQNTSTASNCSSENQSQASNCCNDISSRSSSPDTEYHFLNDLVIDRGLSPFICDLLIKVNGREVTTVEGDATSV
;
A
#
# COMPACT_ATOMS: atom_id res chain seq x y z
N MET A 1 -17.49 5.10 20.78
CA MET A 1 -16.79 4.66 19.54
C MET A 1 -15.98 3.45 19.91
N CYS A 2 -15.97 2.38 19.09
CA CYS A 2 -15.06 1.25 19.33
C CYS A 2 -13.62 1.75 19.24
N ASP A 3 -12.83 1.59 20.30
CA ASP A 3 -11.39 1.93 20.29
C ASP A 3 -10.58 1.04 19.34
N SER A 4 -11.18 -0.01 18.77
CA SER A 4 -10.56 -0.99 17.88
C SER A 4 -10.30 -0.52 16.45
N ILE A 5 -10.77 0.69 16.05
CA ILE A 5 -10.57 1.22 14.69
C ILE A 5 -9.43 2.22 14.58
N PHE A 6 -8.84 2.64 15.70
CA PHE A 6 -7.77 3.66 15.74
C PHE A 6 -6.40 3.03 15.97
N PRO A 7 -5.32 3.61 15.39
CA PRO A 7 -3.95 3.20 15.66
C PRO A 7 -3.62 3.20 17.15
N HIS A 8 -3.03 2.10 17.64
CA HIS A 8 -2.65 1.98 19.05
C HIS A 8 -1.63 3.03 19.50
N SER A 9 -0.79 3.53 18.60
CA SER A 9 0.24 4.56 18.86
C SER A 9 -0.34 5.94 19.20
N CYS A 10 -1.63 6.17 18.98
CA CYS A 10 -2.25 7.49 19.07
C CYS A 10 -3.48 7.52 20.01
N LYS A 11 -3.77 8.71 20.55
CA LYS A 11 -5.08 9.07 21.11
C LYS A 11 -5.68 10.19 20.28
N PHE A 12 -6.96 10.05 19.96
CA PHE A 12 -7.72 11.06 19.24
C PHE A 12 -8.63 11.80 20.22
N TYR A 13 -8.66 13.12 20.10
CA TYR A 13 -9.53 13.99 20.87
C TYR A 13 -10.45 14.70 19.90
N PHE A 14 -11.75 14.57 20.13
CA PHE A 14 -12.79 15.16 19.32
C PHE A 14 -13.46 16.26 20.14
N ASN A 15 -13.38 17.50 19.65
CA ASN A 15 -14.21 18.59 20.15
C ASN A 15 -15.13 19.09 19.02
N ALA A 16 -16.07 19.97 19.34
CA ALA A 16 -17.10 20.41 18.39
C ALA A 16 -16.55 21.12 17.15
N GLU A 17 -15.30 21.62 17.19
CA GLU A 17 -14.71 22.41 16.11
C GLU A 17 -13.57 21.68 15.38
N GLN A 18 -12.83 20.82 16.07
CA GLN A 18 -11.56 20.25 15.61
C GLN A 18 -11.26 18.88 16.22
N SER A 19 -10.63 18.02 15.43
CA SER A 19 -10.05 16.76 15.92
C SER A 19 -8.55 16.93 16.10
N ARG A 20 -8.00 16.37 17.18
CA ARG A 20 -6.57 16.41 17.49
C ARG A 20 -6.04 14.99 17.69
N VAL A 21 -4.83 14.75 17.20
CA VAL A 21 -4.08 13.54 17.48
C VAL A 21 -2.97 13.86 18.48
N LYS A 22 -2.81 13.00 19.48
CA LYS A 22 -1.69 13.01 20.41
C LYS A 22 -1.04 11.64 20.43
N TRP A 23 0.26 11.60 20.22
CA TRP A 23 1.05 10.38 20.29
C TRP A 23 1.12 9.88 21.74
N LYS A 24 0.93 8.57 21.94
CA LYS A 24 1.14 7.94 23.25
C LYS A 24 2.63 7.81 23.56
N GLU A 25 3.41 7.56 22.52
CA GLU A 25 4.86 7.42 22.55
C GLU A 25 5.48 8.25 21.42
N SER A 26 6.78 8.54 21.49
CA SER A 26 7.47 9.23 20.40
C SER A 26 7.42 8.40 19.12
N ILE A 27 7.11 9.02 17.99
CA ILE A 27 7.14 8.38 16.66
C ILE A 27 8.54 7.81 16.40
N LYS A 28 8.63 6.52 16.07
CA LYS A 28 9.88 5.84 15.71
C LYS A 28 9.89 5.27 14.31
N SER A 29 8.74 5.04 13.70
CA SER A 29 8.65 4.44 12.36
C SER A 29 7.80 5.30 11.42
N ILE A 30 8.41 5.70 10.30
CA ILE A 30 7.73 6.49 9.27
C ILE A 30 7.74 5.72 7.96
N LEU A 31 6.56 5.46 7.40
CA LEU A 31 6.44 5.02 6.01
C LEU A 31 6.36 6.25 5.10
N VAL A 32 7.21 6.33 4.08
CA VAL A 32 7.08 7.37 3.05
C VAL A 32 6.52 6.76 1.77
N VAL A 33 5.37 7.25 1.33
CA VAL A 33 4.73 6.88 0.07
C VAL A 33 4.73 8.10 -0.84
N HIS A 34 5.10 7.92 -2.10
CA HIS A 34 5.25 9.03 -3.03
C HIS A 34 4.63 8.73 -4.39
N LYS A 35 4.37 9.77 -5.17
CA LYS A 35 4.02 9.60 -6.58
C LYS A 35 5.19 8.96 -7.33
N PHE A 36 4.92 7.84 -8.00
CA PHE A 36 5.90 7.06 -8.75
C PHE A 36 6.30 7.73 -10.08
N CYS A 37 7.51 7.46 -10.57
CA CYS A 37 8.05 7.99 -11.84
C CYS A 37 7.96 9.51 -12.02
N ASP A 38 8.17 10.29 -10.96
CA ASP A 38 8.18 11.75 -11.04
C ASP A 38 9.47 12.32 -10.46
N LEU A 39 10.38 12.78 -11.32
CA LEU A 39 11.72 13.24 -10.93
C LEU A 39 11.69 14.35 -9.87
N ASN A 40 10.73 15.28 -9.96
CA ASN A 40 10.61 16.36 -8.98
C ASN A 40 10.23 15.82 -7.60
N VAL A 41 9.42 14.76 -7.58
CA VAL A 41 9.03 14.07 -6.35
C VAL A 41 10.19 13.29 -5.77
N ILE A 42 11.01 12.66 -6.62
CA ILE A 42 12.22 11.96 -6.18
C ILE A 42 13.25 12.91 -5.57
N GLU A 43 13.50 14.07 -6.17
CA GLU A 43 14.38 15.08 -5.57
C GLU A 43 13.90 15.57 -4.21
N SER A 44 12.58 15.75 -4.08
CA SER A 44 11.96 16.11 -2.82
C SER A 44 12.02 14.99 -1.79
N LEU A 45 11.84 13.73 -2.21
CA LEU A 45 12.01 12.54 -1.39
C LEU A 45 13.44 12.44 -0.86
N LYS A 46 14.47 12.63 -1.70
CA LYS A 46 15.88 12.68 -1.28
C LYS A 46 16.11 13.73 -0.19
N SER A 47 15.62 14.95 -0.42
CA SER A 47 15.71 16.05 0.55
C SER A 47 15.01 15.73 1.87
N PHE A 48 13.82 15.11 1.79
CA PHE A 48 13.04 14.67 2.94
C PHE A 48 13.78 13.60 3.75
N VAL A 49 14.15 12.49 3.11
CA VAL A 49 14.83 11.34 3.73
C VAL A 49 16.13 11.79 4.39
N HIS A 50 16.96 12.55 3.68
CA HIS A 50 18.22 13.06 4.22
C HIS A 50 18.03 13.94 5.46
N TYR A 51 17.06 14.86 5.42
CA TYR A 51 16.75 15.72 6.56
C TYR A 51 16.26 14.91 7.76
N MET A 52 15.33 13.98 7.52
CA MET A 52 14.71 13.20 8.58
C MET A 52 15.73 12.31 9.30
N LEU A 53 16.56 11.58 8.56
CA LEU A 53 17.60 10.71 9.12
C LEU A 53 18.63 11.49 9.95
N LYS A 54 19.04 12.68 9.48
CA LYS A 54 20.01 13.53 10.19
C LYS A 54 19.45 14.19 11.45
N LYS A 55 18.16 14.50 11.51
CA LYS A 55 17.58 15.33 12.57
C LYS A 55 16.80 14.56 13.63
N TRP A 56 16.35 13.36 13.32
CA TRP A 56 15.45 12.59 14.18
C TRP A 56 15.95 11.17 14.32
N ASP A 57 15.73 10.58 15.50
CA ASP A 57 16.08 9.20 15.84
C ASP A 57 14.91 8.26 15.48
N LEU A 58 14.86 7.80 14.23
CA LEU A 58 13.74 7.04 13.66
C LEU A 58 14.14 6.09 12.52
N THR A 59 13.25 5.16 12.20
CA THR A 59 13.33 4.29 11.03
C THR A 59 12.42 4.78 9.92
N ILE A 60 12.97 4.98 8.73
CA ILE A 60 12.22 5.27 7.51
C ILE A 60 11.98 3.97 6.75
N TYR A 61 10.72 3.68 6.46
CA TYR A 61 10.27 2.59 5.61
C TYR A 61 9.98 3.10 4.21
N LEU A 62 10.51 2.41 3.20
CA LEU A 62 10.34 2.70 1.77
C LEU A 62 10.00 1.42 1.03
N GLU A 63 9.19 1.49 -0.04
CA GLU A 63 9.00 0.35 -0.93
C GLU A 63 10.34 -0.03 -1.60
N SER A 64 10.51 -1.31 -1.95
CA SER A 64 11.76 -1.79 -2.57
C SER A 64 12.10 -1.01 -3.84
N ILE A 65 11.09 -0.75 -4.68
CA ILE A 65 11.25 -0.03 -5.95
C ILE A 65 11.72 1.42 -5.74
N THR A 66 11.21 2.09 -4.71
CA THR A 66 11.67 3.43 -4.31
C THR A 66 13.12 3.39 -3.86
N LEU A 67 13.51 2.36 -3.09
CA LEU A 67 14.88 2.23 -2.61
C LEU A 67 15.84 1.99 -3.78
N ASP A 68 15.45 1.19 -4.77
CA ASP A 68 16.25 0.94 -5.97
C ASP A 68 16.40 2.20 -6.83
N GLU A 69 15.33 2.99 -6.96
CA GLU A 69 15.36 4.30 -7.63
C GLU A 69 16.29 5.27 -6.90
N LEU A 70 16.25 5.33 -5.56
CA LEU A 70 17.16 6.18 -4.77
C LEU A 70 18.62 5.72 -4.84
N LYS A 71 18.87 4.41 -4.96
CA LYS A 71 20.22 3.84 -5.12
C LYS A 71 20.81 4.11 -6.51
N SER A 72 19.98 4.38 -7.51
CA SER A 72 20.43 4.69 -8.87
C SER A 72 21.11 6.06 -8.99
N ASP A 73 20.96 6.92 -7.97
CA ASP A 73 21.64 8.22 -7.90
C ASP A 73 22.99 8.09 -7.19
N ASP A 74 24.07 8.31 -7.93
CA ASP A 74 25.45 8.18 -7.41
C ASP A 74 25.76 9.10 -6.22
N LEU A 75 25.13 10.29 -6.16
CA LEU A 75 25.35 11.25 -5.09
C LEU A 75 24.56 10.91 -3.83
N PHE A 76 23.41 10.26 -3.99
CA PHE A 76 22.52 9.89 -2.89
C PHE A 76 22.76 8.47 -2.38
N TYR A 77 23.29 7.58 -3.22
CA TYR A 77 23.60 6.19 -2.89
C TYR A 77 24.42 6.02 -1.60
N PRO A 78 25.49 6.80 -1.33
CA PRO A 78 26.26 6.67 -0.09
C PRO A 78 25.42 6.92 1.17
N VAL A 79 24.47 7.86 1.09
CA VAL A 79 23.53 8.15 2.19
C VAL A 79 22.63 6.93 2.43
N ILE A 80 22.04 6.38 1.37
CA ILE A 80 21.17 5.19 1.47
C ILE A 80 21.92 4.02 2.07
N GLN A 81 23.09 3.68 1.52
CA GLN A 81 23.87 2.53 1.96
C GLN A 81 24.22 2.61 3.45
N GLN A 82 24.56 3.80 3.94
CA GLN A 82 24.94 4.02 5.33
C GLN A 82 23.79 3.72 6.31
N TYR A 83 22.57 4.18 6.01
CA TYR A 83 21.41 3.99 6.91
C TYR A 83 20.68 2.65 6.71
N VAL A 84 20.80 2.01 5.56
CA VAL A 84 20.31 0.64 5.35
C VAL A 84 21.15 -0.36 6.16
N ASN A 85 22.47 -0.21 6.17
CA ASN A 85 23.36 -1.09 6.95
C ASN A 85 23.09 -1.00 8.46
N LEU A 86 22.79 0.20 8.97
CA LEU A 86 22.37 0.39 10.36
C LEU A 86 21.02 -0.27 10.69
N GLY A 87 20.17 -0.49 9.69
CA GLY A 87 18.88 -1.18 9.85
C GLY A 87 18.98 -2.71 9.85
N ASN A 88 20.02 -3.29 9.25
CA ASN A 88 20.13 -4.75 9.11
C ASN A 88 20.85 -5.37 10.30
N ASP A 89 20.17 -5.54 11.44
CA ASP A 89 20.71 -6.23 12.61
C ASP A 89 20.85 -7.77 12.42
N GLU A 90 20.37 -8.36 11.33
CA GLU A 90 20.54 -9.79 11.02
C GLU A 90 21.88 -10.16 10.34
N PHE A 91 22.76 -9.19 10.04
CA PHE A 91 24.07 -9.44 9.41
C PHE A 91 25.26 -8.88 10.22
N LYS A 92 25.23 -9.00 11.55
CA LYS A 92 26.38 -8.68 12.43
C LYS A 92 27.22 -9.87 12.87
N GLN A 93 27.14 -11.01 12.19
CA GLN A 93 28.19 -12.02 12.24
C GLN A 93 28.83 -12.16 10.87
N VAL A 94 30.16 -11.98 10.86
CA VAL A 94 31.09 -12.15 9.73
C VAL A 94 31.13 -10.98 8.75
N THR A 95 31.82 -9.91 9.13
CA THR A 95 33.00 -9.55 8.33
C THR A 95 34.04 -8.87 9.20
N THR A 96 35.18 -9.54 9.22
CA THR A 96 36.43 -9.22 9.90
C THR A 96 36.87 -7.79 9.60
N GLU A 97 37.43 -7.14 10.62
CA GLU A 97 38.33 -6.01 10.48
C GLU A 97 39.25 -6.20 9.27
N HIS A 98 39.13 -5.35 8.25
CA HIS A 98 40.25 -4.80 7.45
C HIS A 98 39.68 -3.96 6.29
N ASN A 99 40.33 -2.81 6.05
CA ASN A 99 40.09 -1.82 5.00
C ASN A 99 39.12 -0.67 5.32
N VAL A 100 39.38 0.03 6.44
CA VAL A 100 39.17 1.49 6.50
C VAL A 100 40.54 2.15 6.37
N SER A 101 40.95 2.48 5.14
CA SER A 101 41.81 3.63 4.90
C SER A 101 41.93 3.93 3.41
N ARG A 102 41.91 5.23 3.10
CA ARG A 102 42.18 5.87 1.81
C ARG A 102 40.98 5.96 0.87
N LEU A 103 40.29 7.10 0.93
CA LEU A 103 40.48 8.18 -0.05
C LEU A 103 39.75 9.45 0.44
N CYS A 104 40.38 10.59 0.16
CA CYS A 104 39.87 11.96 0.24
C CYS A 104 39.97 12.69 1.60
N GLU A 105 41.19 13.13 1.92
CA GLU A 105 41.42 14.41 2.60
C GLU A 105 41.20 15.56 1.59
N ASN A 106 40.64 16.67 2.11
CA ASN A 106 40.45 18.00 1.50
C ASN A 106 39.12 18.30 0.78
N ALA A 107 38.08 18.55 1.58
CA ALA A 107 37.24 19.74 1.45
C ALA A 107 36.62 20.05 2.82
N ALA A 108 36.90 21.24 3.34
CA ALA A 108 36.39 21.71 4.61
C ALA A 108 34.88 22.03 4.50
N GLU A 109 34.03 21.05 4.79
CA GLU A 109 32.63 21.27 5.09
C GLU A 109 32.18 20.30 6.18
N SER A 110 32.18 20.79 7.42
CA SER A 110 31.47 20.31 8.60
C SER A 110 31.07 18.83 8.58
N SER A 111 31.94 17.96 9.08
CA SER A 111 31.67 16.58 9.46
C SER A 111 30.44 16.53 10.39
N SER A 112 29.25 16.38 9.81
CA SER A 112 28.03 16.14 10.58
C SER A 112 28.11 14.70 11.06
N LYS A 113 28.43 14.52 12.34
CA LYS A 113 28.37 13.24 13.05
C LYS A 113 27.09 12.50 12.64
N ILE A 114 27.24 11.27 12.14
CA ILE A 114 26.10 10.47 11.69
C ILE A 114 25.13 10.22 12.85
N ASN A 115 23.83 10.22 12.55
CA ASN A 115 22.83 9.73 13.47
C ASN A 115 22.73 8.20 13.43
N GLU A 116 23.50 7.52 14.28
CA GLU A 116 23.54 6.05 14.36
C GLU A 116 22.22 5.41 14.85
N LYS A 117 21.29 6.21 15.39
CA LYS A 117 19.99 5.73 15.88
C LYS A 117 18.92 5.68 14.79
N SER A 118 19.23 6.19 13.60
CA SER A 118 18.33 6.20 12.47
C SER A 118 18.66 5.11 11.47
N SER A 119 17.65 4.65 10.76
CA SER A 119 17.81 3.56 9.79
C SER A 119 16.81 3.68 8.64
N ILE A 120 17.13 3.03 7.53
CA ILE A 120 16.21 2.80 6.42
C ILE A 120 15.89 1.31 6.38
N ARG A 121 14.62 0.95 6.21
CA ARG A 121 14.16 -0.43 6.02
C ARG A 121 13.21 -0.52 4.84
N ILE A 122 13.12 -1.72 4.26
CA ILE A 122 12.13 -2.01 3.22
C ILE A 122 10.76 -2.15 3.88
N PHE A 123 9.76 -1.54 3.25
CA PHE A 123 8.37 -1.73 3.60
C PHE A 123 7.81 -2.97 2.90
N ASP A 124 7.17 -3.84 3.69
CA ASP A 124 6.34 -4.92 3.22
C ASP A 124 5.04 -4.98 4.04
N HIS A 125 4.12 -5.85 3.63
CA HIS A 125 2.81 -5.99 4.28
C HIS A 125 2.88 -6.55 5.72
N THR A 126 3.99 -7.21 6.09
CA THR A 126 4.20 -7.80 7.43
C THR A 126 4.56 -6.75 8.48
N VAL A 127 5.17 -5.64 8.05
CA VAL A 127 5.55 -4.53 8.95
C VAL A 127 4.50 -3.43 9.06
N ARG A 128 3.32 -3.58 8.43
CA ARG A 128 2.22 -2.58 8.49
C ARG A 128 1.87 -2.13 9.90
N ASN A 129 1.78 -3.08 10.83
CA ASN A 129 1.44 -2.81 12.23
C ASN A 129 2.57 -2.13 13.03
N LYS A 130 3.76 -1.99 12.43
CA LYS A 130 4.91 -1.31 13.04
C LYS A 130 4.99 0.16 12.64
N ILE A 131 4.16 0.65 11.72
CA ILE A 131 4.23 2.02 11.19
C ILE A 131 3.46 2.98 12.11
N ASP A 132 4.15 3.98 12.65
CA ASP A 132 3.55 5.00 13.51
C ASP A 132 2.91 6.14 12.70
N LEU A 133 3.56 6.55 11.62
CA LEU A 133 3.16 7.69 10.79
C LEU A 133 3.40 7.39 9.31
N ILE A 134 2.49 7.82 8.45
CA ILE A 134 2.67 7.80 7.00
C ILE A 134 2.90 9.23 6.49
N VAL A 135 3.92 9.39 5.66
CA VAL A 135 4.21 10.62 4.93
C VAL A 135 3.87 10.40 3.47
N CYS A 136 2.91 11.17 2.95
CA CYS A 136 2.50 11.16 1.56
C CYS A 136 3.20 12.31 0.82
N LEU A 137 4.01 11.99 -0.20
CA LEU A 137 4.65 12.96 -1.10
C LEU A 137 4.04 12.87 -2.50
N GLY A 138 2.98 13.64 -2.77
CA GLY A 138 2.31 13.57 -4.05
C GLY A 138 0.97 14.30 -4.10
N GLY A 139 0.01 13.71 -4.81
CA GLY A 139 -1.35 14.22 -4.95
C GLY A 139 -2.38 13.27 -4.33
N ASP A 140 -3.64 13.46 -4.70
CA ASP A 140 -4.76 12.67 -4.18
C ASP A 140 -4.59 11.17 -4.53
N GLY A 141 -4.08 10.85 -5.72
CA GLY A 141 -3.80 9.46 -6.13
C GLY A 141 -2.78 8.74 -5.23
N THR A 142 -1.78 9.45 -4.70
CA THR A 142 -0.82 8.88 -3.74
C THR A 142 -1.51 8.56 -2.40
N LEU A 143 -2.49 9.38 -2.00
CA LEU A 143 -3.29 9.08 -0.80
C LEU A 143 -4.22 7.88 -1.01
N LEU A 144 -4.77 7.70 -2.22
CA LEU A 144 -5.55 6.50 -2.56
C LEU A 144 -4.70 5.23 -2.53
N GLN A 145 -3.45 5.31 -3.01
CA GLN A 145 -2.49 4.21 -2.91
C GLN A 145 -2.24 3.82 -1.44
N ILE A 146 -2.09 4.80 -0.54
CA ILE A 146 -2.00 4.54 0.91
C ILE A 146 -3.26 3.81 1.41
N GLY A 147 -4.45 4.23 0.98
CA GLY A 147 -5.70 3.54 1.31
C GLY A 147 -5.69 2.06 0.91
N SER A 148 -5.16 1.75 -0.28
CA SER A 148 -5.00 0.37 -0.77
C SER A 148 -3.99 -0.43 0.07
N MET A 149 -2.86 0.18 0.46
CA MET A 149 -1.83 -0.49 1.29
C MET A 149 -2.34 -0.90 2.69
N PHE A 150 -3.30 -0.15 3.25
CA PHE A 150 -3.81 -0.35 4.61
C PHE A 150 -5.30 -0.73 4.61
N GLN A 151 -5.63 -1.96 4.22
CA GLN A 151 -7.01 -2.53 4.28
C GLN A 151 -7.52 -2.83 5.70
N GLY A 152 -6.99 -2.14 6.72
CA GLY A 152 -7.37 -2.27 8.12
C GLY A 152 -7.12 -0.95 8.83
N ILE A 153 -6.58 -0.97 10.05
CA ILE A 153 -6.21 0.28 10.74
C ILE A 153 -5.14 1.03 9.93
N THR A 154 -5.41 2.30 9.62
CA THR A 154 -4.47 3.17 8.90
C THR A 154 -3.79 4.11 9.90
N PRO A 155 -2.45 4.12 9.99
CA PRO A 155 -1.71 5.12 10.77
C PRO A 155 -2.06 6.55 10.33
N PRO A 156 -1.87 7.57 11.19
CA PRO A 156 -2.07 8.96 10.78
C PRO A 156 -1.23 9.30 9.54
N VAL A 157 -1.82 10.06 8.62
CA VAL A 157 -1.17 10.45 7.37
C VAL A 157 -0.92 11.96 7.36
N ILE A 158 0.32 12.36 7.15
CA ILE A 158 0.67 13.73 6.77
C ILE A 158 0.95 13.78 5.27
N ALA A 159 0.29 14.70 4.56
CA ALA A 159 0.34 14.75 3.12
C ALA A 159 0.89 16.08 2.59
N PHE A 160 1.98 15.98 1.82
CA PHE A 160 2.62 17.10 1.15
C PHE A 160 2.32 17.07 -0.35
N ARG A 161 1.90 18.21 -0.89
CA ARG A 161 1.75 18.43 -2.33
C ARG A 161 3.04 18.94 -2.95
N LEU A 162 3.39 18.37 -4.10
CA LEU A 162 4.58 18.70 -4.89
C LEU A 162 4.24 19.36 -6.23
N GLY A 163 2.97 19.68 -6.46
CA GLY A 163 2.47 20.37 -7.65
C GLY A 163 1.28 21.27 -7.35
N THR A 164 0.25 21.20 -8.20
CA THR A 164 -1.00 21.93 -8.02
C THR A 164 -1.68 21.59 -6.69
N LEU A 165 -2.55 22.48 -6.23
CA LEU A 165 -3.33 22.25 -5.02
C LEU A 165 -4.35 21.13 -5.29
N GLY A 166 -4.21 20.01 -4.58
CA GLY A 166 -5.21 18.93 -4.53
C GLY A 166 -6.17 19.11 -3.35
N PHE A 167 -7.17 18.23 -3.24
CA PHE A 167 -8.15 18.28 -2.16
C PHE A 167 -7.67 17.58 -0.89
N LEU A 168 -6.83 16.55 -1.02
CA LEU A 168 -6.43 15.69 0.09
C LEU A 168 -5.02 15.99 0.60
N THR A 169 -4.21 16.76 -0.14
CA THR A 169 -2.80 17.06 0.16
C THR A 169 -2.61 18.55 0.52
N PRO A 170 -2.93 18.98 1.76
CA PRO A 170 -3.04 20.40 2.09
C PRO A 170 -1.70 21.13 2.18
N PHE A 171 -0.61 20.43 2.55
CA PHE A 171 0.65 21.09 2.87
C PHE A 171 1.56 21.21 1.65
N PRO A 172 2.00 22.41 1.24
CA PRO A 172 3.05 22.51 0.24
C PRO A 172 4.35 21.89 0.76
N PHE A 173 5.05 21.11 -0.07
CA PHE A 173 6.28 20.41 0.35
C PHE A 173 7.35 21.34 0.92
N LYS A 174 7.44 22.60 0.47
CA LYS A 174 8.37 23.61 1.04
C LYS A 174 8.27 23.76 2.57
N MET A 175 7.13 23.42 3.17
CA MET A 175 6.90 23.49 4.61
C MET A 175 7.22 22.19 5.37
N PHE A 176 7.73 21.15 4.70
CA PHE A 176 7.87 19.82 5.31
C PHE A 176 8.62 19.82 6.63
N ARG A 177 9.70 20.61 6.75
CA ARG A 177 10.51 20.67 7.97
C ARG A 177 9.70 21.15 9.18
N THR A 178 8.97 22.25 9.01
CA THR A 178 8.14 22.84 10.07
C THR A 178 6.96 21.92 10.42
N GLN A 179 6.31 21.34 9.41
CA GLN A 179 5.17 20.46 9.64
C GLN A 179 5.59 19.14 10.31
N MET A 180 6.68 18.51 9.85
CA MET A 180 7.22 17.31 10.48
C MET A 180 7.63 17.57 11.92
N LYS A 181 8.30 18.69 12.20
CA LYS A 181 8.64 19.08 13.58
C LYS A 181 7.39 19.18 14.46
N SER A 182 6.35 19.87 13.98
CA SER A 182 5.07 20.02 14.69
C SER A 182 4.41 18.67 14.99
N VAL A 183 4.41 17.75 14.02
CA VAL A 183 3.86 16.41 14.18
C VAL A 183 4.68 15.57 15.17
N LEU A 184 6.01 15.64 15.11
CA LEU A 184 6.90 14.78 15.91
C LEU A 184 7.01 15.23 17.37
N GLU A 185 6.96 16.53 17.64
CA GLU A 185 7.12 17.09 19.00
C GLU A 185 5.78 17.36 19.70
N GLY A 186 4.68 17.41 18.96
CA GLY A 186 3.45 18.05 19.43
C GLY A 186 2.17 17.26 19.19
N SER A 187 1.08 17.88 19.64
CA SER A 187 -0.27 17.51 19.21
C SER A 187 -0.59 18.20 17.89
N SER A 188 -1.07 17.46 16.91
CA SER A 188 -1.47 18.01 15.61
C SER A 188 -2.96 17.94 15.42
N TYR A 189 -3.51 18.90 14.66
CA TYR A 189 -4.87 18.79 14.17
C TYR A 189 -4.95 17.71 13.10
N CYS A 190 -6.05 16.97 13.09
CA CYS A 190 -6.30 15.92 12.12
C CYS A 190 -7.74 16.00 11.61
N VAL A 191 -7.97 15.45 10.42
CA VAL A 191 -9.31 15.22 9.88
C VAL A 191 -9.49 13.71 9.77
N LEU A 192 -10.56 13.19 10.36
CA LEU A 192 -10.96 11.81 10.13
C LEU A 192 -11.74 11.74 8.82
N ARG A 193 -11.27 10.89 7.90
CA ARG A 193 -12.00 10.54 6.68
C ARG A 193 -12.55 9.14 6.83
N THR A 194 -13.85 9.01 6.60
CA THR A 194 -14.52 7.70 6.55
C THR A 194 -14.03 6.93 5.33
N ARG A 195 -14.05 5.61 5.43
CA ARG A 195 -13.82 4.72 4.30
C ARG A 195 -15.04 3.84 4.13
N LEU A 196 -15.35 3.57 2.88
CA LEU A 196 -16.35 2.57 2.53
C LEU A 196 -15.73 1.18 2.71
N CYS A 197 -16.55 0.25 3.16
CA CYS A 197 -16.23 -1.17 3.28
C CYS A 197 -17.11 -1.92 2.28
N CYS A 198 -16.51 -2.71 1.40
CA CYS A 198 -17.21 -3.54 0.43
C CYS A 198 -16.90 -5.00 0.70
N GLN A 199 -17.95 -5.81 0.80
CA GLN A 199 -17.81 -7.26 0.84
C GLN A 199 -18.27 -7.88 -0.48
N VAL A 200 -17.40 -8.65 -1.14
CA VAL A 200 -17.73 -9.36 -2.39
C VAL A 200 -18.10 -10.80 -2.08
N ILE A 201 -19.38 -11.13 -2.27
CA ILE A 201 -19.92 -12.48 -2.07
C ILE A 201 -20.27 -13.06 -3.45
N ARG A 202 -19.63 -14.18 -3.81
CA ARG A 202 -19.89 -14.89 -5.07
C ARG A 202 -20.68 -16.16 -4.80
N SER A 203 -21.74 -16.39 -5.57
CA SER A 203 -22.51 -17.64 -5.50
C SER A 203 -21.72 -18.78 -6.17
N ASN A 204 -21.47 -19.87 -5.46
CA ASN A 204 -20.92 -21.09 -6.05
C ASN A 204 -22.04 -21.84 -6.77
N VAL A 205 -22.19 -21.60 -8.07
CA VAL A 205 -23.07 -22.40 -8.94
C VAL A 205 -22.33 -23.68 -9.36
N MET A 206 -22.05 -24.56 -8.41
CA MET A 206 -21.71 -25.97 -8.67
C MET A 206 -22.28 -26.80 -7.53
N ASN A 207 -23.49 -27.34 -7.72
CA ASN A 207 -24.00 -28.58 -7.09
C ASN A 207 -25.49 -28.82 -7.47
N HIS A 208 -25.85 -28.79 -8.76
CA HIS A 208 -27.18 -29.28 -9.18
C HIS A 208 -27.25 -30.00 -10.52
N ILE A 209 -26.12 -30.38 -11.14
CA ILE A 209 -26.11 -31.27 -12.31
C ILE A 209 -25.37 -32.57 -11.94
N SER A 210 -25.94 -33.34 -11.04
CA SER A 210 -25.58 -34.75 -10.81
C SER A 210 -26.78 -35.46 -10.21
N ASN A 211 -27.80 -35.63 -11.05
CA ASN A 211 -28.72 -36.78 -11.06
C ASN A 211 -29.88 -36.40 -11.96
N ASN A 212 -29.85 -36.89 -13.19
CA ASN A 212 -31.03 -37.33 -13.95
C ASN A 212 -30.53 -38.13 -15.16
N ASN A 213 -30.24 -39.42 -14.92
CA ASN A 213 -30.39 -40.43 -15.97
C ASN A 213 -31.90 -40.62 -16.19
N PRO A 214 -32.32 -40.69 -17.47
CA PRO A 214 -32.88 -41.95 -17.92
C PRO A 214 -32.37 -42.32 -19.33
N ASP A 215 -31.62 -43.42 -19.38
CA ASP A 215 -31.78 -44.56 -20.29
C ASP A 215 -32.53 -44.38 -21.64
N ILE A 216 -31.78 -44.70 -22.72
CA ILE A 216 -32.10 -45.67 -23.81
C ILE A 216 -32.10 -45.18 -25.29
N GLN A 217 -31.17 -45.82 -26.03
CA GLN A 217 -31.14 -46.26 -27.45
C GLN A 217 -30.78 -45.32 -28.62
N ASN A 218 -29.54 -45.56 -29.11
CA ASN A 218 -29.18 -45.89 -30.50
C ASN A 218 -30.05 -45.35 -31.65
N THR A 219 -29.46 -44.50 -32.50
CA THR A 219 -29.26 -44.83 -33.93
C THR A 219 -28.15 -44.00 -34.54
N SER A 220 -27.30 -44.71 -35.26
CA SER A 220 -26.12 -44.31 -36.03
C SER A 220 -26.42 -43.50 -37.29
N THR A 221 -25.57 -42.51 -37.56
CA THR A 221 -25.05 -42.27 -38.93
C THR A 221 -23.62 -41.78 -38.86
N ALA A 222 -22.76 -42.53 -39.53
CA ALA A 222 -21.33 -42.31 -39.65
C ALA A 222 -21.00 -41.23 -40.69
N SER A 223 -19.94 -40.47 -40.42
CA SER A 223 -19.01 -40.07 -41.48
C SER A 223 -17.61 -39.93 -40.88
N ASN A 224 -16.75 -40.83 -41.37
CA ASN A 224 -15.33 -41.01 -41.09
C ASN A 224 -14.50 -39.73 -41.20
N CYS A 225 -13.44 -39.65 -40.38
CA CYS A 225 -12.05 -39.66 -40.88
C CYS A 225 -11.07 -40.05 -39.75
N SER A 226 -10.67 -41.32 -39.81
CA SER A 226 -9.36 -41.91 -39.48
C SER A 226 -8.15 -40.99 -39.76
N SER A 227 -6.98 -41.05 -39.13
CA SER A 227 -6.41 -41.92 -38.09
C SER A 227 -5.06 -41.32 -37.62
N GLU A 228 -4.78 -41.54 -36.34
CA GLU A 228 -3.49 -41.97 -35.75
C GLU A 228 -2.22 -41.10 -35.87
N ASN A 229 -1.76 -40.62 -34.72
CA ASN A 229 -0.55 -41.19 -34.10
C ASN A 229 -0.62 -41.08 -32.57
N GLN A 230 -0.55 -42.24 -31.91
CA GLN A 230 -0.34 -42.40 -30.47
C GLN A 230 1.15 -42.22 -30.15
N SER A 231 1.49 -41.51 -29.08
CA SER A 231 2.25 -42.08 -27.95
C SER A 231 2.65 -41.05 -26.88
N GLN A 232 2.48 -41.49 -25.63
CA GLN A 232 3.22 -41.13 -24.41
C GLN A 232 2.84 -39.86 -23.61
N ALA A 233 1.94 -40.12 -22.65
CA ALA A 233 2.13 -39.91 -21.21
C ALA A 233 2.50 -38.51 -20.68
N SER A 234 1.53 -37.85 -20.04
CA SER A 234 1.63 -37.54 -18.60
C SER A 234 0.29 -37.00 -18.10
N ASN A 235 -0.19 -37.59 -17.01
CA ASN A 235 -1.25 -37.04 -16.17
C ASN A 235 -0.86 -35.60 -15.76
N CYS A 236 -1.65 -34.62 -16.19
CA CYS A 236 -1.71 -33.31 -15.56
C CYS A 236 -3.14 -33.12 -15.01
N CYS A 237 -3.34 -33.71 -13.82
CA CYS A 237 -3.94 -33.10 -12.64
C CYS A 237 -5.10 -32.12 -12.92
N ASN A 238 -6.36 -32.45 -12.65
CA ASN A 238 -6.92 -32.42 -11.28
C ASN A 238 -6.18 -31.46 -10.34
N ASP A 239 -6.39 -30.16 -10.54
CA ASP A 239 -6.22 -29.12 -9.51
C ASP A 239 -7.33 -28.06 -9.67
N ILE A 240 -8.58 -28.48 -9.51
CA ILE A 240 -9.73 -27.59 -9.24
C ILE A 240 -10.06 -27.65 -7.73
N SER A 241 -9.01 -27.72 -6.91
CA SER A 241 -9.09 -27.72 -5.46
C SER A 241 -8.04 -26.79 -4.86
N SER A 242 -8.12 -25.48 -5.13
CA SER A 242 -7.36 -24.47 -4.36
C SER A 242 -7.79 -23.00 -4.55
N ARG A 243 -9.00 -22.70 -5.04
CA ARG A 243 -9.53 -21.31 -5.02
C ARG A 243 -10.56 -21.05 -3.91
N SER A 244 -10.75 -21.99 -2.99
CA SER A 244 -11.65 -21.88 -1.85
C SER A 244 -10.94 -21.57 -0.52
N SER A 245 -9.77 -20.93 -0.56
CA SER A 245 -9.11 -20.46 0.66
C SER A 245 -8.20 -19.24 0.42
N SER A 246 -8.78 -18.07 0.19
CA SER A 246 -8.17 -16.79 0.58
C SER A 246 -9.25 -15.85 1.18
N PRO A 247 -8.92 -15.05 2.22
CA PRO A 247 -9.92 -14.45 3.11
C PRO A 247 -10.34 -13.02 2.74
N ASP A 248 -9.92 -12.48 1.59
CA ASP A 248 -10.24 -11.11 1.21
C ASP A 248 -11.63 -11.05 0.56
N THR A 249 -12.65 -11.25 1.39
CA THR A 249 -14.02 -10.89 1.01
C THR A 249 -14.28 -9.40 1.25
N GLU A 250 -13.46 -8.71 2.06
CA GLU A 250 -13.67 -7.35 2.51
C GLU A 250 -12.58 -6.38 1.97
N TYR A 251 -13.01 -5.23 1.45
CA TYR A 251 -12.17 -4.20 0.88
C TYR A 251 -12.54 -2.82 1.43
N HIS A 252 -11.54 -1.98 1.70
CA HIS A 252 -11.71 -0.62 2.16
C HIS A 252 -11.17 0.40 1.16
N PHE A 253 -11.96 1.43 0.85
CA PHE A 253 -11.63 2.47 -0.12
C PHE A 253 -12.04 3.85 0.37
N LEU A 254 -11.29 4.87 -0.06
CA LEU A 254 -11.40 6.25 0.43
C LEU A 254 -12.37 7.11 -0.39
N ASN A 255 -12.41 6.92 -1.70
CA ASN A 255 -13.27 7.68 -2.58
C ASN A 255 -14.55 6.87 -2.83
N ASP A 256 -14.56 6.08 -3.90
CA ASP A 256 -15.79 5.52 -4.44
C ASP A 256 -15.62 4.03 -4.79
N LEU A 257 -16.73 3.29 -4.82
CA LEU A 257 -16.81 1.94 -5.39
C LEU A 257 -17.56 1.99 -6.71
N VAL A 258 -16.87 1.61 -7.78
CA VAL A 258 -17.46 1.54 -9.11
C VAL A 258 -17.70 0.08 -9.49
N ILE A 259 -18.92 -0.24 -9.89
CA ILE A 259 -19.30 -1.49 -10.55
C ILE A 259 -19.59 -1.15 -12.01
N ASP A 260 -18.87 -1.78 -12.93
CA ASP A 260 -18.92 -1.48 -14.37
C ASP A 260 -18.93 -2.77 -15.20
N ARG A 261 -19.51 -2.70 -16.40
CA ARG A 261 -19.60 -3.84 -17.34
C ARG A 261 -18.25 -4.29 -17.92
N GLY A 262 -17.20 -3.51 -17.72
CA GLY A 262 -15.87 -3.75 -18.24
C GLY A 262 -15.88 -3.82 -19.77
N LEU A 263 -15.32 -4.91 -20.29
CA LEU A 263 -15.24 -5.15 -21.74
C LEU A 263 -16.52 -5.77 -22.32
N SER A 264 -17.53 -6.06 -21.50
CA SER A 264 -18.79 -6.62 -21.97
C SER A 264 -19.44 -5.65 -22.97
N PRO A 265 -19.89 -6.11 -24.15
CA PRO A 265 -20.67 -5.28 -25.07
C PRO A 265 -22.12 -5.08 -24.59
N PHE A 266 -22.55 -5.83 -23.56
CA PHE A 266 -23.87 -5.73 -22.95
C PHE A 266 -23.84 -4.85 -21.70
N ILE A 267 -24.93 -4.13 -21.47
CA ILE A 267 -25.14 -3.32 -20.27
C ILE A 267 -25.14 -4.19 -19.01
N CYS A 268 -24.69 -3.61 -17.90
CA CYS A 268 -24.85 -4.20 -16.57
C CYS A 268 -26.30 -4.03 -16.10
N ASP A 269 -26.88 -5.11 -15.60
CA ASP A 269 -28.16 -5.13 -14.89
C ASP A 269 -27.89 -5.35 -13.40
N LEU A 270 -28.13 -4.32 -12.58
CA LEU A 270 -27.77 -4.27 -11.17
C LEU A 270 -28.99 -4.01 -10.29
N LEU A 271 -29.36 -4.98 -9.46
CA LEU A 271 -30.37 -4.80 -8.42
C LEU A 271 -29.78 -4.12 -7.18
N ILE A 272 -30.24 -2.92 -6.87
CA ILE A 272 -29.78 -2.14 -5.72
C ILE A 272 -30.71 -2.37 -4.53
N LYS A 273 -30.14 -2.81 -3.42
CA LYS A 273 -30.82 -2.94 -2.12
C LYS A 273 -30.20 -2.03 -1.08
N VAL A 274 -31.03 -1.32 -0.32
CA VAL A 274 -30.60 -0.51 0.84
C VAL A 274 -31.28 -1.07 2.09
N ASN A 275 -30.49 -1.42 3.11
CA ASN A 275 -30.97 -2.07 4.34
C ASN A 275 -31.84 -3.31 4.05
N GLY A 276 -31.43 -4.11 3.06
CA GLY A 276 -32.11 -5.34 2.64
C GLY A 276 -33.37 -5.14 1.77
N ARG A 277 -33.78 -3.90 1.52
CA ARG A 277 -34.97 -3.58 0.69
C ARG A 277 -34.57 -3.19 -0.71
N GLU A 278 -35.26 -3.74 -1.70
CA GLU A 278 -35.07 -3.36 -3.11
C GLU A 278 -35.49 -1.91 -3.32
N VAL A 279 -34.60 -1.13 -3.94
CA VAL A 279 -34.81 0.29 -4.21
C VAL A 279 -35.04 0.49 -5.71
N THR A 280 -34.14 -0.03 -6.52
CA THR A 280 -34.21 0.07 -7.98
C THR A 280 -33.36 -1.00 -8.65
N THR A 281 -33.63 -1.25 -9.91
CA THR A 281 -32.71 -1.91 -10.84
C THR A 281 -32.04 -0.84 -11.70
N VAL A 282 -30.74 -0.95 -11.93
CA VAL A 282 -29.98 -0.07 -12.81
C VAL A 282 -29.50 -0.86 -14.00
N GLU A 283 -29.89 -0.42 -15.20
CA GLU A 283 -29.40 -0.92 -16.47
C GLU A 283 -28.51 0.16 -17.10
N GLY A 284 -27.22 -0.12 -17.27
CA GLY A 284 -26.28 0.87 -17.81
C GLY A 284 -24.83 0.39 -17.86
N ASP A 285 -23.92 1.32 -18.11
CA ASP A 285 -22.48 1.01 -18.18
C ASP A 285 -21.91 0.75 -16.78
N ALA A 286 -22.14 1.68 -15.84
CA ALA A 286 -21.57 1.63 -14.51
C ALA A 286 -22.47 2.26 -13.43
N THR A 287 -22.24 1.88 -12.18
CA THR A 287 -22.80 2.50 -10.97
C THR A 287 -21.66 2.79 -9.99
N SER A 288 -21.70 3.95 -9.33
CA SER A 288 -20.74 4.36 -8.32
C SER A 288 -21.42 4.62 -6.98
N VAL A 289 -20.78 4.20 -5.89
CA VAL A 289 -21.17 4.47 -4.50
C VAL A 289 -20.10 5.26 -3.79
#